data_AF-A0A560E3B3-F1
#
_entry.id   AF-A0A560E3B3-F1
#
_cell.length_a   1.000
_cell.length_b   1.000
_cell.length_c   1.000
_cell.angle_alpha   90.00
_cell.angle_beta   90.00
_cell.angle_gamma   90.00
#
_symmetry.space_group_name_H-M   'P 1'
#
loop_
_entity.id
_entity.type
_entity.pdbx_description
1 polymer ?
#
loop_
_entity_poly.entity_id
_entity_poly.type
_entity_poly.pdbx_seq_one_letter_code
_entity_poly.pdbx_strand_id
1 'polypeptide(L)'
;MGDKLLRFAGFELDQQRGELRGADGVAIRLRPKTFEMLRLFATSGGQVLTKQELMEAVWPNVHVGEDSLFQCIRELRTALGDERRQLIKLASGGGYSLMAEVLAERVAAAAVVTERPVADPVQAGPAAPTEAASVTPPHIVIGSRKRALVAAATGLCAIILAVAAAVPVWKPELLFRRAPPRVAVMPIVDASNDPRGAMMVAEVTDRLTDGFAKIQNISVVALRPSAVAGADKAGASVTSPDYEVRGELQRNDQSWTLRARIIKAGTGEVQSVVAASVNADEADAQLQQSRLVAGVGHALARRLNDVLESNAPSARARGASAGGDKVAIEQAIASINQTTRERFGMAQSMLQKALADEPDNLDIAVALSSLQLRGIQMAWFSADEAVAVEAKANATLQQALRSKPNSIPVLEAYCRFLSATNHFVESLVTCAKALSFDPWNGPALYLIGLGQIHLGRFDDALATFRQADRYDTPPSSRWTWLLGAGWATLLKGQGEEALPWLQRSIAITSASGRSHMLLAAALYRAGRKEEAKAAIEEGLRLRPGTTRLNVSPPKGNTSPVFLEASVRVVQSMVDAGLPEQ
;
A
#
# COMPACT_ATOMS: atom_id res chain seq x y z
N MET A 1 36.83 16.48 -6.96
CA MET A 1 36.73 17.71 -6.15
C MET A 1 35.71 18.60 -6.87
N GLY A 2 34.43 18.29 -6.66
CA GLY A 2 33.34 18.69 -7.57
C GLY A 2 32.89 20.14 -7.40
N ASP A 3 32.43 20.73 -8.49
CA ASP A 3 31.91 22.08 -8.59
C ASP A 3 30.78 22.32 -7.59
N LYS A 4 30.91 23.39 -6.79
CA LYS A 4 30.08 23.62 -5.59
C LYS A 4 28.69 24.17 -5.89
N LEU A 5 28.52 24.80 -7.05
CA LEU A 5 27.26 25.41 -7.49
C LEU A 5 27.07 25.13 -8.98
N LEU A 6 25.94 24.53 -9.35
CA LEU A 6 25.58 24.27 -10.75
C LEU A 6 24.43 25.18 -11.15
N ARG A 7 24.54 25.86 -12.30
CA ARG A 7 23.48 26.69 -12.87
C ARG A 7 22.96 26.08 -14.16
N PHE A 8 21.65 25.98 -14.30
CA PHE A 8 21.01 25.49 -15.53
C PHE A 8 19.60 26.05 -15.66
N ALA A 9 19.18 26.45 -16.86
CA ALA A 9 17.81 26.92 -17.16
C ALA A 9 17.24 27.97 -16.16
N GLY A 10 18.10 28.85 -15.61
CA GLY A 10 17.71 29.86 -14.62
C GLY A 10 17.65 29.36 -13.16
N PHE A 11 17.97 28.10 -12.91
CA PHE A 11 18.04 27.51 -11.56
C PHE A 11 19.47 27.43 -11.04
N GLU A 12 19.62 27.55 -9.72
CA GLU A 12 20.88 27.32 -9.02
C GLU A 12 20.76 26.10 -8.10
N LEU A 13 21.65 25.12 -8.29
CA LEU A 13 21.72 23.91 -7.48
C LEU A 13 22.95 23.96 -6.58
N ASP A 14 22.73 24.19 -5.28
CA ASP A 14 23.76 24.15 -4.25
C ASP A 14 23.91 22.72 -3.72
N GLN A 15 25.00 22.07 -4.12
CA GLN A 15 25.26 20.68 -3.75
C GLN A 15 25.65 20.51 -2.27
N GLN A 16 26.17 21.54 -1.61
CA GLN A 16 26.56 21.47 -0.19
C GLN A 16 25.36 21.67 0.74
N ARG A 17 24.46 22.59 0.38
CA ARG A 17 23.28 22.90 1.19
C ARG A 17 22.10 22.00 0.88
N GLY A 18 22.13 21.27 -0.24
CA GLY A 18 21.02 20.42 -0.65
C GLY A 18 19.81 21.23 -1.13
N GLU A 19 20.05 22.43 -1.67
CA GLU A 19 19.01 23.40 -2.03
C GLU A 19 19.00 23.64 -3.55
N LEU A 20 17.79 23.68 -4.12
CA LEU A 20 17.54 24.21 -5.45
C LEU A 20 16.95 25.62 -5.29
N ARG A 21 17.40 26.58 -6.09
CA ARG A 21 16.85 27.95 -6.12
C ARG A 21 16.32 28.28 -7.51
N GLY A 22 15.17 28.93 -7.56
CA GLY A 22 14.60 29.46 -8.79
C GLY A 22 15.34 30.70 -9.29
N ALA A 23 14.97 31.18 -10.49
CA ALA A 23 15.53 32.40 -11.09
C ALA A 23 15.25 33.67 -10.27
N ASP A 24 14.26 33.61 -9.37
CA ASP A 24 13.90 34.63 -8.39
C ASP A 24 14.73 34.55 -7.09
N GLY A 25 15.64 33.58 -6.98
CA GLY A 25 16.45 33.33 -5.80
C GLY A 25 15.72 32.61 -4.66
N VAL A 26 14.45 32.21 -4.86
CA VAL A 26 13.64 31.52 -3.85
C VAL A 26 14.03 30.04 -3.80
N ALA A 27 14.20 29.52 -2.58
CA ALA A 27 14.54 28.12 -2.36
C ALA A 27 13.34 27.20 -2.65
N ILE A 28 13.52 26.26 -3.58
CA ILE A 28 12.56 25.22 -3.95
C ILE A 28 12.94 23.94 -3.20
N ARG A 29 12.07 23.52 -2.28
CA ARG A 29 12.33 22.37 -1.42
C ARG A 29 12.03 21.06 -2.14
N LEU A 30 13.07 20.24 -2.35
CA LEU A 30 12.95 18.90 -2.91
C LEU A 30 13.05 17.83 -1.82
N ARG A 31 12.42 16.68 -2.04
CA ARG A 31 12.66 15.49 -1.22
C ARG A 31 14.09 14.97 -1.46
N PRO A 32 14.73 14.27 -0.49
CA PRO A 32 16.13 13.87 -0.63
C PRO A 32 16.44 13.06 -1.90
N LYS A 33 15.61 12.07 -2.24
CA LYS A 33 15.81 11.25 -3.45
C LYS A 33 15.55 12.02 -4.75
N THR A 34 14.57 12.91 -4.74
CA THR A 34 14.29 13.83 -5.85
C THR A 34 15.45 14.80 -6.08
N PHE A 35 16.07 15.31 -5.00
CA PHE A 35 17.27 16.14 -5.07
C PHE A 35 18.48 15.37 -5.64
N GLU A 36 18.74 14.16 -5.13
CA GLU A 36 19.83 13.31 -5.64
C GLU A 36 19.67 13.00 -7.14
N MET A 37 18.43 12.76 -7.58
CA MET A 37 18.10 12.59 -9.00
C MET A 37 18.41 13.83 -9.83
N LEU A 38 18.08 15.02 -9.33
CA LEU A 38 18.40 16.28 -10.01
C LEU A 38 19.91 16.53 -10.07
N ARG A 39 20.63 16.23 -8.98
CA ARG A 39 22.09 16.32 -8.95
C ARG A 39 22.69 15.42 -10.02
N LEU A 40 22.22 14.18 -10.12
CA LEU A 40 22.69 13.22 -11.11
C LEU A 40 22.47 13.74 -12.54
N PHE A 41 21.28 14.26 -12.85
CA PHE A 41 20.98 14.89 -14.14
C PHE A 41 21.84 16.13 -14.43
N ALA A 42 22.06 16.99 -13.45
CA ALA A 42 22.88 18.19 -13.63
C ALA A 42 24.36 17.84 -13.84
N THR A 43 24.85 16.75 -13.23
CA THR A 43 26.23 16.28 -13.40
C THR A 43 26.45 15.38 -14.61
N SER A 44 25.40 14.87 -15.26
CA SER A 44 25.53 13.97 -16.42
C SER A 44 25.83 14.70 -17.74
N GLY A 45 25.87 16.04 -17.75
CA GLY A 45 26.25 16.83 -18.92
C GLY A 45 25.33 16.63 -20.13
N GLY A 46 24.04 16.34 -19.90
CA GLY A 46 23.06 16.12 -20.97
C GLY A 46 23.02 14.69 -21.54
N GLN A 47 23.81 13.75 -20.99
CA GLN A 47 23.73 12.35 -21.38
C GLN A 47 22.37 11.72 -21.03
N VAL A 48 21.95 10.75 -21.85
CA VAL A 48 20.76 9.94 -21.60
C VAL A 48 21.10 8.88 -20.56
N LEU A 49 20.44 8.95 -19.41
CA LEU A 49 20.53 7.96 -18.34
C LEU A 49 19.37 6.98 -18.44
N THR A 50 19.68 5.68 -18.50
CA THR A 50 18.67 4.63 -18.50
C THR A 50 17.93 4.57 -17.17
N LYS A 51 16.72 3.98 -17.15
CA LYS A 51 15.97 3.80 -15.90
C LYS A 51 16.77 3.04 -14.85
N GLN A 52 17.52 2.01 -15.28
CA GLN A 52 18.33 1.18 -14.39
C GLN A 52 19.45 2.00 -13.75
N GLU A 53 20.21 2.78 -14.53
CA GLU A 53 21.28 3.65 -14.01
C GLU A 53 20.74 4.69 -13.02
N LEU A 54 19.59 5.30 -13.33
CA LEU A 54 18.92 6.24 -12.42
C LEU A 54 18.50 5.57 -11.11
N MET A 55 17.96 4.36 -11.18
CA MET A 55 17.51 3.62 -10.00
C MET A 55 18.69 3.15 -9.13
N GLU A 56 19.75 2.62 -9.74
CA GLU A 56 20.94 2.17 -9.02
C GLU A 56 21.69 3.32 -8.35
N ALA A 57 21.81 4.47 -9.03
CA ALA A 57 22.51 5.63 -8.49
C ALA A 57 21.75 6.33 -7.36
N VAL A 58 20.42 6.46 -7.48
CA VAL A 58 19.60 7.18 -6.47
C VAL A 58 19.21 6.29 -5.30
N TRP A 59 19.08 4.97 -5.50
CA TRP A 59 18.75 3.99 -4.46
C TRP A 59 19.79 2.86 -4.35
N PRO A 60 21.03 3.18 -3.95
CA PRO A 60 22.05 2.15 -3.78
C PRO A 60 21.61 1.17 -2.68
N ASN A 61 21.65 -0.13 -2.99
CA ASN A 61 21.31 -1.24 -2.09
C ASN A 61 19.83 -1.32 -1.66
N VAL A 62 18.90 -0.71 -2.41
CA VAL A 62 17.45 -0.83 -2.15
C VAL A 62 16.73 -1.17 -3.46
N HIS A 63 16.00 -2.27 -3.49
CA HIS A 63 15.19 -2.63 -4.66
C HIS A 63 13.92 -1.77 -4.68
N VAL A 64 13.80 -0.90 -5.68
CA VAL A 64 12.65 0.00 -5.90
C VAL A 64 12.04 -0.28 -7.26
N GLY A 65 10.71 -0.24 -7.36
CA GLY A 65 10.00 -0.33 -8.64
C GLY A 65 10.06 0.98 -9.43
N GLU A 66 9.74 0.93 -10.73
CA GLU A 66 9.76 2.09 -11.63
C GLU A 66 8.86 3.25 -11.17
N ASP A 67 7.84 2.98 -10.36
CA ASP A 67 6.96 4.00 -9.77
C ASP A 67 7.74 5.03 -8.92
N SER A 68 8.81 4.61 -8.24
CA SER A 68 9.66 5.51 -7.45
C SER A 68 10.45 6.47 -8.35
N LEU A 69 10.92 5.96 -9.49
CA LEU A 69 11.56 6.76 -10.53
C LEU A 69 10.55 7.75 -11.13
N PHE A 70 9.36 7.29 -11.52
CA PHE A 70 8.33 8.14 -12.11
C PHE A 70 7.85 9.24 -11.17
N GLN A 71 7.71 8.94 -9.87
CA GLN A 71 7.39 9.94 -8.87
C GLN A 71 8.49 11.03 -8.76
N CYS A 72 9.77 10.64 -8.76
CA CYS A 72 10.87 11.61 -8.74
C CYS A 72 10.89 12.48 -10.00
N ILE A 73 10.69 11.90 -11.18
CA ILE A 73 10.62 12.65 -12.45
C ILE A 73 9.43 13.62 -12.45
N ARG A 74 8.26 13.21 -11.94
CA ARG A 74 7.09 14.08 -11.82
C ARG A 74 7.36 15.27 -10.91
N GLU A 75 7.94 15.02 -9.74
CA GLU A 75 8.28 16.08 -8.78
C GLU A 75 9.32 17.04 -9.33
N LEU A 76 10.33 16.55 -10.05
CA LEU A 76 11.30 17.41 -10.72
C LEU A 76 10.63 18.28 -11.79
N ARG A 77 9.74 17.72 -12.59
CA ARG A 77 9.00 18.52 -13.59
C ARG A 77 8.14 19.60 -12.94
N THR A 78 7.45 19.28 -11.84
CA THR A 78 6.68 20.29 -11.09
C THR A 78 7.58 21.36 -10.48
N ALA A 79 8.70 20.96 -9.86
CA ALA A 79 9.63 21.89 -9.23
C ALA A 79 10.33 22.82 -10.23
N LEU A 80 10.60 22.33 -11.44
CA LEU A 80 11.24 23.11 -12.52
C LEU A 80 10.23 23.85 -13.41
N GLY A 81 8.92 23.72 -13.18
CA GLY A 81 7.89 24.26 -14.06
C GLY A 81 7.87 23.63 -15.47
N ASP A 82 8.40 22.41 -15.61
CA ASP A 82 8.57 21.70 -16.88
C ASP A 82 7.30 20.93 -17.31
N GLU A 83 6.16 21.62 -17.36
CA GLU A 83 4.88 21.00 -17.74
C GLU A 83 4.86 20.52 -19.19
N ARG A 84 5.60 21.21 -20.06
CA ARG A 84 5.75 20.89 -21.49
C ARG A 84 6.83 19.85 -21.78
N ARG A 85 7.49 19.30 -20.74
CA ARG A 85 8.53 18.24 -20.84
C ARG A 85 9.69 18.63 -21.76
N GLN A 86 10.12 19.88 -21.67
CA GLN A 86 11.22 20.45 -22.45
C GLN A 86 12.56 20.31 -21.73
N LEU A 87 12.59 20.37 -20.39
CA LEU A 87 13.81 20.26 -19.59
C LEU A 87 14.19 18.80 -19.30
N ILE A 88 13.27 17.96 -18.80
CA ILE A 88 13.53 16.53 -18.56
C ILE A 88 12.85 15.71 -19.65
N LYS A 89 13.62 15.27 -20.66
CA LYS A 89 13.09 14.54 -21.83
C LYS A 89 13.25 13.04 -21.69
N LEU A 90 12.26 12.31 -22.21
CA LEU A 90 12.33 10.87 -22.42
C LEU A 90 13.01 10.61 -23.77
N ALA A 91 14.11 9.87 -23.77
CA ALA A 91 14.79 9.43 -24.99
C ALA A 91 14.14 8.16 -25.56
N SER A 92 14.32 7.89 -26.86
CA SER A 92 13.67 6.79 -27.61
C SER A 92 14.08 5.37 -27.20
N GLY A 93 14.74 5.19 -26.05
CA GLY A 93 15.09 3.90 -25.43
C GLY A 93 14.64 3.77 -23.97
N GLY A 94 13.73 4.63 -23.51
CA GLY A 94 13.16 4.56 -22.16
C GLY A 94 13.97 5.24 -21.05
N GLY A 95 15.11 5.87 -21.38
CA GLY A 95 15.92 6.68 -20.46
C GLY A 95 15.55 8.17 -20.46
N TYR A 96 16.13 8.94 -19.53
CA TYR A 96 15.89 10.37 -19.35
C TYR A 96 17.16 11.20 -19.51
N SER A 97 17.02 12.45 -19.96
CA SER A 97 18.13 13.42 -20.02
C SER A 97 17.64 14.82 -19.62
N LEU A 98 18.55 15.63 -19.09
CA LEU A 98 18.34 17.05 -18.84
C LEU A 98 18.80 17.86 -20.06
N MET A 99 17.86 18.50 -20.72
CA MET A 99 18.09 19.34 -21.90
C MET A 99 18.30 20.80 -21.47
N ALA A 100 19.35 21.03 -20.70
CA ALA A 100 19.82 22.36 -20.32
C ALA A 100 21.35 22.36 -20.27
N GLU A 101 21.97 23.44 -20.73
CA GLU A 101 23.39 23.65 -20.53
C GLU A 101 23.65 23.91 -19.05
N VAL A 102 24.54 23.12 -18.44
CA VAL A 102 24.87 23.21 -17.02
C VAL A 102 26.21 23.92 -16.90
N LEU A 103 26.18 25.13 -16.34
CA LEU A 103 27.38 25.91 -16.04
C LEU A 103 27.81 25.65 -14.61
N ALA A 104 29.04 25.17 -14.44
CA ALA A 104 29.67 25.05 -13.14
C ALA A 104 30.37 26.37 -12.77
N GLU A 105 29.90 27.02 -11.71
CA GLU A 105 30.60 28.19 -11.15
C GLU A 105 31.45 27.79 -9.95
N ARG A 106 32.73 28.13 -10.03
CA ARG A 106 33.66 27.99 -8.93
C ARG A 106 33.44 29.15 -7.98
N VAL A 107 32.63 28.94 -6.93
CA VAL A 107 32.53 29.91 -5.83
C VAL A 107 33.89 29.96 -5.13
N ALA A 108 34.67 31.01 -5.45
CA ALA A 108 35.84 31.38 -4.68
C ALA A 108 35.37 31.65 -3.25
N ALA A 109 35.82 30.81 -2.33
CA ALA A 109 35.61 31.03 -0.92
C ALA A 109 36.28 32.37 -0.57
N ALA A 110 35.48 33.35 -0.14
CA ALA A 110 35.97 34.53 0.56
C ALA A 110 36.51 34.08 1.93
N ALA A 111 37.70 33.50 1.90
CA ALA A 111 38.57 33.38 3.06
C ALA A 111 39.20 34.77 3.25
N VAL A 112 38.71 35.51 4.23
CA VAL A 112 39.50 36.60 4.82
C VAL A 112 40.66 35.94 5.55
N VAL A 113 41.82 35.89 4.91
CA VAL A 113 43.10 35.73 5.61
C VAL A 113 43.96 36.93 5.21
N THR A 114 44.22 37.76 6.20
CA THR A 114 45.27 38.77 6.22
C THR A 114 46.60 38.16 5.81
N GLU A 115 47.17 38.61 4.70
CA GLU A 115 48.59 38.40 4.40
C GLU A 115 49.44 39.41 5.19
N ARG A 116 50.50 38.91 5.83
CA ARG A 116 51.81 39.55 5.80
C ARG A 116 52.89 38.47 5.66
N PRO A 117 54.00 38.75 4.95
CA PRO A 117 54.87 37.73 4.36
C PRO A 117 56.02 37.32 5.27
N VAL A 118 56.50 36.10 5.07
CA VAL A 118 57.73 35.54 5.64
C VAL A 118 58.93 35.97 4.79
N ALA A 119 59.99 36.42 5.45
CA ALA A 119 61.35 36.35 4.94
C ALA A 119 62.23 35.71 6.04
N ASP A 120 62.87 34.59 5.68
CA ASP A 120 63.90 33.86 6.41
C ASP A 120 65.29 34.58 6.29
N PRO A 121 66.41 34.02 6.78
CA PRO A 121 66.74 33.55 8.14
C PRO A 121 68.17 34.00 8.56
N VAL A 122 68.51 34.19 9.85
CA VAL A 122 69.92 34.03 10.30
C VAL A 122 69.98 33.60 11.78
N GLN A 123 70.67 32.48 12.02
CA GLN A 123 71.18 32.01 13.30
C GLN A 123 72.41 32.80 13.77
N ALA A 124 72.52 33.05 15.06
CA ALA A 124 73.72 32.79 15.89
C ALA A 124 73.43 33.19 17.35
N GLY A 125 73.53 32.24 18.29
CA GLY A 125 73.64 32.54 19.73
C GLY A 125 75.07 32.98 20.09
N PRO A 126 75.52 32.80 21.35
CA PRO A 126 74.82 32.81 22.63
C PRO A 126 75.52 33.75 23.65
N ALA A 127 74.87 34.07 24.77
CA ALA A 127 75.54 34.27 26.08
C ALA A 127 74.50 34.50 27.19
N ALA A 128 74.31 33.51 28.05
CA ALA A 128 73.97 33.71 29.47
C ALA A 128 75.30 33.88 30.25
N PRO A 129 75.36 34.22 31.56
CA PRO A 129 74.31 34.25 32.60
C PRO A 129 74.35 35.58 33.41
N THR A 130 73.50 35.87 34.41
CA THR A 130 73.55 35.37 35.80
C THR A 130 72.50 36.15 36.64
N GLU A 131 71.89 35.46 37.62
CA GLU A 131 71.24 35.84 38.91
C GLU A 131 70.90 37.33 39.18
N ALA A 132 69.84 37.72 39.90
CA ALA A 132 69.40 37.26 41.22
C ALA A 132 68.03 37.87 41.60
N ALA A 133 67.36 37.25 42.58
CA ALA A 133 66.01 37.53 43.04
C ALA A 133 65.81 38.88 43.77
N SER A 134 64.59 39.44 43.74
CA SER A 134 63.65 39.44 44.89
C SER A 134 62.48 40.47 44.80
N VAL A 135 61.40 40.14 45.52
CA VAL A 135 60.33 40.99 46.11
C VAL A 135 59.03 41.26 45.31
N THR A 136 57.93 40.67 45.78
CA THR A 136 56.48 40.95 45.54
C THR A 136 55.95 42.16 46.35
N PRO A 137 54.70 42.69 46.16
CA PRO A 137 53.71 42.66 45.05
C PRO A 137 53.20 44.11 44.69
N PRO A 138 52.21 44.31 43.78
CA PRO A 138 50.80 44.37 44.21
C PRO A 138 49.77 43.81 43.20
N HIS A 139 48.52 43.66 43.66
CA HIS A 139 47.35 43.17 42.93
C HIS A 139 46.82 44.14 41.85
N ILE A 140 46.15 43.62 40.81
CA ILE A 140 44.84 44.09 40.28
C ILE A 140 44.23 43.07 39.28
N VAL A 141 43.11 42.48 39.71
CA VAL A 141 41.86 42.04 39.03
C VAL A 141 41.90 41.41 37.61
N ILE A 142 41.55 40.11 37.53
CA ILE A 142 41.21 39.38 36.28
C ILE A 142 39.69 39.26 36.13
N GLY A 143 39.17 39.68 34.97
CA GLY A 143 37.75 39.69 34.61
C GLY A 143 37.12 38.32 34.29
N SER A 144 35.88 38.20 34.75
CA SER A 144 34.96 37.05 34.79
C SER A 144 34.37 36.58 33.44
N ARG A 145 35.10 36.63 32.32
CA ARG A 145 34.55 36.21 31.00
C ARG A 145 35.03 34.85 30.48
N LYS A 146 36.17 34.31 30.95
CA LYS A 146 36.68 33.01 30.47
C LYS A 146 36.11 31.78 31.20
N ARG A 147 35.48 31.94 32.37
CA ARG A 147 34.81 30.84 33.09
C ARG A 147 33.41 30.53 32.56
N ALA A 148 32.72 31.52 32.00
CA ALA A 148 31.38 31.34 31.42
C ALA A 148 31.39 30.51 30.12
N LEU A 149 32.46 30.60 29.33
CA LEU A 149 32.55 29.88 28.05
C LEU A 149 32.80 28.37 28.21
N VAL A 150 33.58 27.98 29.24
CA VAL A 150 33.82 26.56 29.56
C VAL A 150 32.61 25.92 30.23
N ALA A 151 31.89 26.66 31.09
CA ALA A 151 30.64 26.20 31.69
C ALA A 151 29.48 26.07 30.68
N ALA A 152 29.44 26.92 29.65
CA ALA A 152 28.44 26.83 28.58
C ALA A 152 28.69 25.60 27.67
N ALA A 153 29.94 25.27 27.38
CA ALA A 153 30.29 24.10 26.58
C ALA A 153 30.02 22.77 27.30
N THR A 154 30.30 22.69 28.61
CA THR A 154 29.95 21.51 29.42
C THR A 154 28.44 21.39 29.65
N GLY A 155 27.73 22.50 29.82
CA GLY A 155 26.27 22.52 29.88
C GLY A 155 25.62 22.03 28.58
N LEU A 156 26.13 22.46 27.42
CA LEU A 156 25.60 22.03 26.11
C LEU A 156 25.86 20.54 25.85
N CYS A 157 27.04 20.01 26.19
CA CYS A 157 27.31 18.58 26.12
C CYS A 157 26.45 17.76 27.09
N ALA A 158 26.21 18.25 28.31
CA ALA A 158 25.32 17.60 29.27
C ALA A 158 23.85 17.60 28.79
N ILE A 159 23.39 18.67 28.14
CA ILE A 159 22.06 18.73 27.54
C ILE A 159 21.97 17.82 26.32
N ILE A 160 22.99 17.76 25.46
CA ILE A 160 23.03 16.82 24.32
C ILE A 160 23.04 15.37 24.81
N LEU A 161 23.80 15.05 25.85
CA LEU A 161 23.81 13.73 26.48
C LEU A 161 22.49 13.40 27.19
N ALA A 162 21.88 14.36 27.88
CA ALA A 162 20.57 14.19 28.51
C ALA A 162 19.46 14.03 27.47
N VAL A 163 19.50 14.77 26.36
CA VAL A 163 18.58 14.61 25.22
C VAL A 163 18.85 13.28 24.53
N ALA A 164 20.11 12.89 24.30
CA ALA A 164 20.46 11.59 23.72
C ALA A 164 20.08 10.40 24.63
N ALA A 165 20.07 10.59 25.95
CA ALA A 165 19.59 9.60 26.92
C ALA A 165 18.05 9.63 27.10
N ALA A 166 17.40 10.78 26.88
CA ALA A 166 15.94 10.93 26.95
C ALA A 166 15.23 10.52 25.66
N VAL A 167 15.86 10.65 24.49
CA VAL A 167 15.34 10.19 23.19
C VAL A 167 14.97 8.68 23.19
N PRO A 168 15.76 7.75 23.75
CA PRO A 168 15.35 6.35 23.93
C PRO A 168 14.09 6.17 24.79
N VAL A 169 13.89 7.05 25.78
CA VAL A 169 12.75 7.01 26.71
C VAL A 169 11.50 7.62 26.08
N TRP A 170 11.65 8.63 25.23
CA TRP A 170 10.55 9.36 24.58
C TRP A 170 10.15 8.82 23.20
N LYS A 171 11.07 8.15 22.48
CA LYS A 171 10.85 7.53 21.16
C LYS A 171 11.66 6.24 21.00
N PRO A 172 11.26 5.13 21.65
CA PRO A 172 11.98 3.85 21.58
C PRO A 172 12.11 3.28 20.15
N GLU A 173 11.27 3.75 19.22
CA GLU A 173 11.28 3.32 17.81
C GLU A 173 12.50 3.79 17.00
N LEU A 174 13.23 4.82 17.46
CA LEU A 174 14.42 5.34 16.77
C LEU A 174 15.68 4.50 17.02
N LEU A 175 15.76 3.79 18.15
CA LEU A 175 16.92 2.96 18.52
C LEU A 175 16.69 1.47 18.30
N PHE A 176 15.43 1.02 18.24
CA PHE A 176 15.07 -0.39 18.05
C PHE A 176 14.10 -0.55 16.88
N ARG A 177 14.55 -0.24 15.65
CA ARG A 177 13.92 -0.86 14.47
C ARG A 177 14.19 -2.36 14.55
N ARG A 178 13.26 -3.11 15.12
CA ARG A 178 13.27 -4.58 14.96
C ARG A 178 13.29 -4.87 13.46
N ALA A 179 14.25 -5.67 13.03
CA ALA A 179 14.22 -6.23 11.69
C ALA A 179 12.85 -6.90 11.48
N PRO A 180 12.25 -6.79 10.29
CA PRO A 180 10.97 -7.43 10.03
C PRO A 180 11.10 -8.94 10.27
N PRO A 181 10.07 -9.59 10.84
CA PRO A 181 10.07 -11.03 11.09
C PRO A 181 10.38 -11.78 9.79
N ARG A 182 11.24 -12.79 9.90
CA ARG A 182 11.68 -13.62 8.79
C ARG A 182 10.74 -14.80 8.63
N VAL A 183 10.17 -14.94 7.44
CA VAL A 183 9.28 -16.03 7.07
C VAL A 183 9.97 -16.89 6.02
N ALA A 184 10.17 -18.17 6.32
CA ALA A 184 10.65 -19.13 5.33
C ALA A 184 9.45 -19.85 4.71
N VAL A 185 9.35 -19.83 3.39
CA VAL A 185 8.38 -20.68 2.66
C VAL A 185 9.10 -21.97 2.30
N MET A 186 8.66 -23.08 2.90
CA MET A 186 9.23 -24.40 2.66
C MET A 186 8.68 -24.97 1.35
N PRO A 187 9.45 -25.77 0.60
CA PRO A 187 8.94 -26.50 -0.55
C PRO A 187 7.68 -27.28 -0.19
N ILE A 188 6.63 -27.11 -0.98
CA ILE A 188 5.36 -27.81 -0.77
C ILE A 188 5.58 -29.30 -1.04
N VAL A 189 5.14 -30.12 -0.09
CA VAL A 189 5.23 -31.57 -0.22
C VAL A 189 4.12 -32.05 -1.15
N ASP A 190 4.50 -32.83 -2.17
CA ASP A 190 3.55 -33.57 -2.98
C ASP A 190 3.11 -34.82 -2.24
N ALA A 191 1.88 -34.80 -1.72
CA ALA A 191 1.21 -35.96 -1.13
C ALA A 191 0.23 -36.62 -2.11
N SER A 192 0.29 -36.24 -3.39
CA SER A 192 -0.46 -36.88 -4.45
C SER A 192 0.30 -38.05 -5.05
N ASN A 193 -0.43 -39.10 -5.44
CA ASN A 193 0.12 -40.18 -6.27
C ASN A 193 -0.07 -39.86 -7.76
N ASP A 194 -0.16 -38.57 -8.14
CA ASP A 194 -0.42 -38.12 -9.52
C ASP A 194 0.87 -37.56 -10.14
N PRO A 195 1.26 -38.00 -11.36
CA PRO A 195 2.44 -37.48 -12.05
C PRO A 195 2.43 -35.96 -12.28
N ARG A 196 1.25 -35.32 -12.29
CA ARG A 196 1.10 -33.86 -12.42
C ARG A 196 1.41 -33.12 -11.11
N GLY A 197 1.47 -33.82 -9.99
CA GLY A 197 1.71 -33.25 -8.66
C GLY A 197 3.05 -32.52 -8.56
N ALA A 198 4.12 -33.12 -9.08
CA ALA A 198 5.47 -32.56 -9.03
C ALA A 198 5.58 -31.17 -9.68
N MET A 199 4.98 -30.98 -10.87
CA MET A 199 4.95 -29.66 -11.51
C MET A 199 4.06 -28.68 -10.76
N MET A 200 2.91 -29.14 -10.25
CA MET A 200 1.98 -28.31 -9.49
C MET A 200 2.63 -27.79 -8.21
N VAL A 201 3.34 -28.62 -7.44
CA VAL A 201 3.98 -28.18 -6.18
C VAL A 201 5.09 -27.18 -6.39
N ALA A 202 5.89 -27.30 -7.45
CA ALA A 202 6.96 -26.34 -7.75
C ALA A 202 6.36 -24.94 -8.04
N GLU A 203 5.42 -24.86 -8.97
CA GLU A 203 4.75 -23.61 -9.35
C GLU A 203 3.97 -22.97 -8.20
N VAL A 204 3.26 -23.78 -7.41
CA VAL A 204 2.51 -23.29 -6.24
C VAL A 204 3.48 -22.78 -5.16
N THR A 205 4.63 -23.43 -4.96
CA THR A 205 5.64 -22.99 -3.98
C THR A 205 6.22 -21.63 -4.37
N ASP A 206 6.62 -21.46 -5.63
CA ASP A 206 7.22 -20.21 -6.11
C ASP A 206 6.22 -19.06 -6.06
N ARG A 207 4.99 -19.27 -6.55
CA ARG A 207 3.93 -18.26 -6.49
C ARG A 207 3.56 -17.86 -5.06
N LEU A 208 3.55 -18.81 -4.13
CA LEU A 208 3.29 -18.53 -2.73
C LEU A 208 4.44 -17.69 -2.15
N THR A 209 5.69 -18.06 -2.44
CA THR A 209 6.90 -17.32 -2.04
C THR A 209 6.87 -15.88 -2.55
N ASP A 210 6.59 -15.69 -3.84
CA ASP A 210 6.45 -14.37 -4.48
C ASP A 210 5.33 -13.53 -3.85
N GLY A 211 4.22 -14.18 -3.50
CA GLY A 211 3.12 -13.50 -2.82
C GLY A 211 3.50 -13.02 -1.42
N PHE A 212 4.11 -13.89 -0.59
CA PHE A 212 4.60 -13.47 0.72
C PHE A 212 5.69 -12.40 0.60
N ALA A 213 6.53 -12.43 -0.43
CA ALA A 213 7.59 -11.44 -0.64
C ALA A 213 7.05 -10.02 -0.89
N LYS A 214 5.79 -9.88 -1.31
CA LYS A 214 5.11 -8.58 -1.49
C LYS A 214 4.59 -7.97 -0.19
N ILE A 215 4.60 -8.71 0.92
CA ILE A 215 4.07 -8.25 2.21
C ILE A 215 5.10 -7.34 2.91
N GLN A 216 4.74 -6.07 3.12
CA GLN A 216 5.70 -5.01 3.54
C GLN A 216 6.27 -5.14 4.96
N ASN A 217 5.60 -5.85 5.87
CA ASN A 217 6.00 -5.96 7.27
C ASN A 217 6.69 -7.30 7.60
N ILE A 218 7.06 -8.09 6.59
CA ILE A 218 7.83 -9.33 6.76
C ILE A 218 9.01 -9.35 5.80
N SER A 219 9.95 -10.25 6.04
CA SER A 219 10.99 -10.59 5.06
C SER A 219 10.91 -12.07 4.72
N VAL A 220 10.95 -12.40 3.43
CA VAL A 220 10.83 -13.79 2.97
C VAL A 220 12.19 -14.37 2.66
N VAL A 221 12.43 -15.57 3.16
CA VAL A 221 13.62 -16.37 2.85
C VAL A 221 13.21 -17.49 1.91
N ALA A 222 13.69 -17.43 0.67
CA ALA A 222 13.58 -18.55 -0.27
C ALA A 222 14.68 -19.58 0.04
N LEU A 223 14.29 -20.80 0.41
CA LEU A 223 15.23 -21.90 0.60
C LEU A 223 15.62 -22.47 -0.76
N ARG A 224 16.90 -22.34 -1.14
CA ARG A 224 17.41 -22.94 -2.38
C ARG A 224 17.51 -24.47 -2.20
N PRO A 225 17.11 -25.28 -3.20
CA PRO A 225 17.14 -26.75 -3.14
C PRO A 225 18.52 -27.34 -2.77
N SER A 226 19.62 -26.63 -3.07
CA SER A 226 20.99 -27.06 -2.73
C SER A 226 21.28 -27.13 -1.22
N ALA A 227 20.44 -26.55 -0.36
CA ALA A 227 20.63 -26.62 1.10
C ALA A 227 20.14 -27.94 1.71
N VAL A 228 19.28 -28.70 1.01
CA VAL A 228 18.69 -29.94 1.53
C VAL A 228 19.55 -31.17 1.17
N ALA A 229 20.35 -31.09 0.11
CA ALA A 229 21.17 -32.20 -0.39
C ALA A 229 22.64 -32.20 0.11
N GLY A 230 23.03 -31.26 0.98
CA GLY A 230 24.44 -31.06 1.36
C GLY A 230 24.65 -30.42 2.72
N ALA A 231 23.77 -30.71 3.71
CA ALA A 231 23.90 -30.17 5.07
C ALA A 231 25.02 -30.81 5.92
N ASP A 232 26.03 -31.40 5.27
CA ASP A 232 27.32 -31.68 5.88
C ASP A 232 28.37 -30.80 5.19
N LYS A 233 28.88 -29.82 5.95
CA LYS A 233 30.03 -28.95 5.66
C LYS A 233 29.76 -27.68 4.83
N ALA A 234 29.32 -26.63 5.53
CA ALA A 234 30.03 -25.35 5.62
C ALA A 234 29.26 -24.39 6.53
N GLY A 235 29.96 -23.77 7.48
CA GLY A 235 29.42 -22.86 8.49
C GLY A 235 28.91 -21.51 7.95
N ALA A 236 27.96 -21.53 7.01
CA ALA A 236 27.11 -20.38 6.77
C ALA A 236 26.07 -20.33 7.90
N SER A 237 26.13 -19.29 8.74
CA SER A 237 25.08 -18.98 9.71
C SER A 237 23.79 -18.67 8.95
N VAL A 238 23.01 -19.71 8.63
CA VAL A 238 21.63 -19.57 8.20
C VAL A 238 20.89 -19.10 9.43
N THR A 239 20.71 -17.79 9.55
CA THR A 239 19.89 -17.21 10.61
C THR A 239 18.50 -17.84 10.49
N SER A 240 18.11 -18.57 11.53
CA SER A 240 16.84 -19.29 11.58
C SER A 240 15.68 -18.34 11.34
N PRO A 241 14.67 -18.72 10.53
CA PRO A 241 13.47 -17.89 10.35
C PRO A 241 12.71 -17.76 11.68
N ASP A 242 11.89 -16.72 11.83
CA ASP A 242 10.96 -16.58 12.96
C ASP A 242 9.73 -17.47 12.76
N TYR A 243 9.28 -17.58 11.50
CA TYR A 243 8.13 -18.38 11.08
C TYR A 243 8.45 -19.24 9.86
N GLU A 244 7.85 -20.42 9.80
CA GLU A 244 7.90 -21.32 8.65
C GLU A 244 6.49 -21.49 8.08
N VAL A 245 6.36 -21.37 6.76
CA VAL A 245 5.17 -21.75 6.01
C VAL A 245 5.42 -23.12 5.41
N ARG A 246 4.66 -24.13 5.86
CA ARG A 246 4.73 -25.50 5.33
C ARG A 246 3.45 -25.82 4.59
N GLY A 247 3.58 -26.38 3.39
CA GLY A 247 2.46 -26.79 2.56
C GLY A 247 2.51 -28.25 2.19
N GLU A 248 1.32 -28.82 1.99
CA GLU A 248 1.10 -30.17 1.49
C GLU A 248 0.02 -30.11 0.42
N LEU A 249 0.31 -30.62 -0.77
CA LEU A 249 -0.62 -30.70 -1.88
C LEU A 249 -1.12 -32.13 -2.03
N GLN A 250 -2.43 -32.29 -2.06
CA GLN A 250 -3.08 -33.56 -2.32
C GLN A 250 -4.00 -33.44 -3.52
N ARG A 251 -4.10 -34.51 -4.30
CA ARG A 251 -5.13 -34.68 -5.34
C ARG A 251 -6.03 -35.85 -4.98
N ASN A 252 -7.33 -35.63 -5.09
CA ASN A 252 -8.31 -36.70 -5.25
C ASN A 252 -8.94 -36.61 -6.65
N ASP A 253 -9.86 -37.52 -6.96
CA ASP A 253 -10.45 -37.60 -8.31
C ASP A 253 -11.12 -36.29 -8.76
N GLN A 254 -11.65 -35.50 -7.82
CA GLN A 254 -12.46 -34.30 -8.11
C GLN A 254 -11.72 -32.98 -7.88
N SER A 255 -10.62 -32.97 -7.11
CA SER A 255 -10.02 -31.73 -6.65
C SER A 255 -8.53 -31.83 -6.31
N TRP A 256 -7.83 -30.73 -6.54
CA TRP A 256 -6.57 -30.42 -5.88
C TRP A 256 -6.87 -29.70 -4.57
N THR A 257 -6.20 -30.08 -3.50
CA THR A 257 -6.29 -29.44 -2.18
C THR A 257 -4.91 -29.11 -1.67
N LEU A 258 -4.65 -27.82 -1.45
CA LEU A 258 -3.44 -27.33 -0.82
C LEU A 258 -3.73 -27.03 0.65
N ARG A 259 -3.06 -27.71 1.56
CA ARG A 259 -3.09 -27.42 3.00
C ARG A 259 -1.80 -26.72 3.40
N ALA A 260 -1.91 -25.56 4.03
CA ALA A 260 -0.74 -24.78 4.45
C ALA A 260 -0.84 -24.40 5.93
N ARG A 261 0.32 -24.27 6.58
CA ARG A 261 0.42 -23.97 8.01
C ARG A 261 1.50 -22.92 8.27
N ILE A 262 1.26 -22.02 9.21
CA ILE A 262 2.30 -21.15 9.79
C ILE A 262 2.76 -21.78 11.10
N ILE A 263 4.07 -21.97 11.23
CA ILE A 263 4.72 -22.55 12.41
C ILE A 263 5.73 -21.54 12.94
N LYS A 264 5.75 -21.33 14.26
CA LYS A 264 6.79 -20.53 14.90
C LYS A 264 8.06 -21.36 15.03
N ALA A 265 9.14 -20.98 14.33
CA ALA A 265 10.31 -21.84 14.16
C ALA A 265 11.00 -22.21 15.49
N GLY A 266 11.10 -21.24 16.41
CA GLY A 266 11.78 -21.46 17.69
C GLY A 266 11.04 -22.40 18.67
N THR A 267 9.74 -22.62 18.49
CA THR A 267 8.93 -23.47 19.40
C THR A 267 8.28 -24.66 18.72
N GLY A 268 8.21 -24.68 17.38
CA GLY A 268 7.40 -25.65 16.63
C GLY A 268 5.89 -25.45 16.77
N GLU A 269 5.44 -24.37 17.41
CA GLU A 269 4.03 -24.10 17.66
C GLU A 269 3.31 -23.75 16.36
N VAL A 270 2.24 -24.49 16.04
CA VAL A 270 1.39 -24.24 14.88
C VAL A 270 0.48 -23.04 15.18
N GLN A 271 0.73 -21.91 14.51
CA GLN A 271 -0.03 -20.68 14.66
C GLN A 271 -1.35 -20.72 13.87
N SER A 272 -1.35 -21.39 12.71
CA SER A 272 -2.52 -21.48 11.85
C SER A 272 -2.44 -22.66 10.90
N VAL A 273 -3.61 -23.19 10.52
CA VAL A 273 -3.79 -24.20 9.49
C VAL A 273 -4.91 -23.73 8.57
N VAL A 274 -4.66 -23.73 7.27
CA VAL A 274 -5.64 -23.36 6.25
C VAL A 274 -5.60 -24.36 5.10
N ALA A 275 -6.69 -24.44 4.34
CA ALA A 275 -6.73 -25.22 3.13
C ALA A 275 -7.52 -24.48 2.04
N ALA A 276 -7.10 -24.67 0.79
CA ALA A 276 -7.82 -24.23 -0.38
C ALA A 276 -7.93 -25.39 -1.37
N SER A 277 -9.06 -25.48 -2.07
CA SER A 277 -9.32 -26.55 -3.02
C SER A 277 -9.83 -26.00 -4.35
N VAL A 278 -9.43 -26.63 -5.45
CA VAL A 278 -9.89 -26.31 -6.80
C VAL A 278 -10.28 -27.60 -7.52
N ASN A 279 -11.20 -27.51 -8.50
CA ASN A 279 -11.59 -28.66 -9.31
C ASN A 279 -10.37 -29.22 -10.07
N ALA A 280 -10.18 -30.54 -10.03
CA ALA A 280 -9.07 -31.22 -10.70
C ALA A 280 -9.19 -31.20 -12.23
N ASP A 281 -10.41 -31.09 -12.76
CA ASP A 281 -10.74 -31.13 -14.19
C ASP A 281 -10.78 -29.73 -14.82
N GLU A 282 -10.51 -28.67 -14.05
CA GLU A 282 -10.29 -27.32 -14.60
C GLU A 282 -9.14 -27.36 -15.61
N ALA A 283 -9.43 -26.99 -16.85
CA ALA A 283 -8.49 -27.10 -17.97
C ALA A 283 -7.34 -26.09 -17.86
N ASP A 284 -7.59 -24.95 -17.21
CA ASP A 284 -6.59 -23.92 -16.98
C ASP A 284 -5.77 -24.22 -15.71
N ALA A 285 -4.63 -24.88 -15.90
CA ALA A 285 -3.68 -25.18 -14.83
C ALA A 285 -3.16 -23.92 -14.13
N GLN A 286 -3.01 -22.79 -14.84
CA GLN A 286 -2.54 -21.54 -14.24
C GLN A 286 -3.61 -20.93 -13.33
N LEU A 287 -4.89 -21.07 -13.68
CA LEU A 287 -6.01 -20.68 -12.84
C LEU A 287 -6.10 -21.57 -11.59
N GLN A 288 -5.92 -22.88 -11.73
CA GLN A 288 -5.85 -23.82 -10.59
C GLN A 288 -4.76 -23.38 -9.60
N GLN A 289 -3.53 -23.16 -10.10
CA GLN A 289 -2.40 -22.69 -9.30
C GLN A 289 -2.72 -21.36 -8.59
N SER A 290 -3.25 -20.39 -9.34
CA SER A 290 -3.56 -19.05 -8.82
C SER A 290 -4.58 -19.08 -7.69
N ARG A 291 -5.64 -19.91 -7.83
CA ARG A 291 -6.68 -20.06 -6.81
C ARG A 291 -6.21 -20.83 -5.58
N LEU A 292 -5.41 -21.88 -5.75
CA LEU A 292 -4.81 -22.61 -4.61
C LEU A 292 -3.92 -21.67 -3.79
N VAL A 293 -3.01 -20.96 -4.47
CA VAL A 293 -2.08 -20.02 -3.84
C VAL A 293 -2.83 -18.86 -3.19
N ALA A 294 -3.80 -18.25 -3.88
CA ALA A 294 -4.55 -17.13 -3.32
C ALA A 294 -5.42 -17.56 -2.15
N GLY A 295 -6.08 -18.72 -2.23
CA GLY A 295 -6.92 -19.25 -1.16
C GLY A 295 -6.15 -19.46 0.14
N VAL A 296 -4.98 -20.12 0.09
CA VAL A 296 -4.14 -20.26 1.29
C VAL A 296 -3.43 -18.96 1.65
N GLY A 297 -2.90 -18.25 0.65
CA GLY A 297 -2.10 -17.04 0.81
C GLY A 297 -2.88 -15.92 1.49
N HIS A 298 -4.12 -15.65 1.05
CA HIS A 298 -5.02 -14.68 1.68
C HIS A 298 -5.23 -14.99 3.16
N ALA A 299 -5.59 -16.24 3.48
CA ALA A 299 -5.87 -16.65 4.85
C ALA A 299 -4.62 -16.60 5.74
N LEU A 300 -3.47 -17.05 5.22
CA LEU A 300 -2.21 -17.00 5.95
C LEU A 300 -1.68 -15.58 6.13
N ALA A 301 -1.77 -14.72 5.12
CA ALA A 301 -1.35 -13.32 5.20
C ALA A 301 -2.13 -12.59 6.31
N ARG A 302 -3.45 -12.77 6.37
CA ARG A 302 -4.27 -12.21 7.45
C ARG A 302 -3.87 -12.74 8.82
N ARG A 303 -3.73 -14.06 8.96
CA ARG A 303 -3.33 -14.68 10.24
C ARG A 303 -1.95 -14.27 10.71
N LEU A 304 -0.99 -14.15 9.79
CA LEU A 304 0.34 -13.67 10.09
C LEU A 304 0.29 -12.22 10.61
N ASN A 305 -0.43 -11.34 9.91
CA ASN A 305 -0.61 -9.96 10.35
C ASN A 305 -1.30 -9.88 11.73
N ASP A 306 -2.35 -10.66 11.99
CA ASP A 306 -3.02 -10.74 13.29
C ASP A 306 -2.03 -11.11 14.43
N VAL A 307 -1.18 -12.11 14.19
CA VAL A 307 -0.17 -12.57 15.16
C VAL A 307 0.91 -11.50 15.38
N LEU A 308 1.35 -10.82 14.32
CA LEU A 308 2.34 -9.75 14.42
C LEU A 308 1.79 -8.52 15.16
N GLU A 309 0.52 -8.16 14.94
CA GLU A 309 -0.15 -7.09 15.65
C GLU A 309 -0.36 -7.43 17.13
N SER A 310 -0.82 -8.65 17.43
CA SER A 310 -1.04 -9.11 18.82
C SER A 310 0.25 -9.14 19.65
N ASN A 311 1.39 -9.37 18.99
CA ASN A 311 2.71 -9.37 19.63
C ASN A 311 3.36 -7.99 19.72
N ALA A 312 2.74 -6.95 19.14
CA ALA A 312 3.24 -5.60 19.24
C ALA A 312 3.20 -5.11 20.71
N PRO A 313 4.21 -4.35 21.18
CA PRO A 313 4.24 -3.84 22.56
C PRO A 313 2.97 -3.04 22.93
N SER A 314 2.40 -2.33 21.97
CA SER A 314 1.16 -1.56 22.12
C SER A 314 -0.10 -2.42 22.24
N ALA A 315 -0.08 -3.69 21.79
CA ALA A 315 -1.16 -4.65 21.98
C ALA A 315 -1.04 -5.36 23.34
N ARG A 316 0.19 -5.72 23.76
CA ARG A 316 0.45 -6.29 25.09
C ARG A 316 0.10 -5.34 26.23
N ALA A 317 0.25 -4.03 26.02
CA ALA A 317 -0.17 -3.01 26.98
C ALA A 317 -1.70 -2.83 27.08
N ARG A 318 -2.47 -3.32 26.09
CA ARG A 318 -3.92 -3.10 25.99
C ARG A 318 -4.79 -4.27 26.47
N GLY A 319 -4.20 -5.31 27.09
CA GLY A 319 -4.96 -6.43 27.68
C GLY A 319 -5.91 -7.08 26.69
N ALA A 320 -5.42 -8.02 25.87
CA ALA A 320 -6.22 -8.70 24.85
C ALA A 320 -7.51 -9.30 25.47
N SER A 321 -8.65 -8.68 25.13
CA SER A 321 -9.98 -9.17 25.51
C SER A 321 -10.30 -10.50 24.83
N ALA A 322 -11.01 -11.33 25.58
CA ALA A 322 -11.21 -12.75 25.37
C ALA A 322 -12.44 -13.02 24.49
N GLY A 323 -12.26 -13.69 23.35
CA GLY A 323 -13.22 -14.59 22.69
C GLY A 323 -14.56 -14.03 22.18
N GLY A 324 -15.36 -13.35 23.00
CA GLY A 324 -16.71 -12.86 22.72
C GLY A 324 -16.76 -11.75 21.67
N ASP A 325 -15.80 -10.83 21.68
CA ASP A 325 -15.70 -9.72 20.72
C ASP A 325 -15.53 -10.23 19.30
N LYS A 326 -14.70 -11.26 19.15
CA LYS A 326 -14.42 -11.89 17.87
C LYS A 326 -15.69 -12.52 17.28
N VAL A 327 -16.53 -13.13 18.13
CA VAL A 327 -17.82 -13.70 17.70
C VAL A 327 -18.77 -12.59 17.23
N ALA A 328 -18.87 -11.47 17.95
CA ALA A 328 -19.72 -10.35 17.54
C ALA A 328 -19.26 -9.73 16.21
N ILE A 329 -17.94 -9.56 16.02
CA ILE A 329 -17.34 -9.07 14.78
C ILE A 329 -17.58 -10.05 13.62
N GLU A 330 -17.37 -11.35 13.83
CA GLU A 330 -17.60 -12.38 12.82
C GLU A 330 -19.08 -12.44 12.39
N GLN A 331 -20.02 -12.34 13.33
CA GLN A 331 -21.45 -12.25 13.03
C GLN A 331 -21.79 -11.00 12.22
N ALA A 332 -21.21 -9.85 12.56
CA ALA A 332 -21.41 -8.62 11.80
C ALA A 332 -20.88 -8.72 10.36
N ILE A 333 -19.69 -9.32 10.17
CA ILE A 333 -19.14 -9.59 8.85
C ILE A 333 -20.06 -10.53 8.06
N ALA A 334 -20.61 -11.57 8.70
CA ALA A 334 -21.56 -12.47 8.06
C ALA A 334 -22.86 -11.75 7.64
N SER A 335 -23.38 -10.85 8.48
CA SER A 335 -24.55 -10.01 8.16
C SER A 335 -24.30 -9.05 6.99
N ILE A 336 -23.07 -8.54 6.84
CA ILE A 336 -22.69 -7.73 5.67
C ILE A 336 -22.80 -8.55 4.38
N ASN A 337 -22.46 -9.85 4.42
CA ASN A 337 -22.51 -10.72 3.25
C ASN A 337 -23.92 -11.24 2.91
N GLN A 338 -24.80 -11.37 3.90
CA GLN A 338 -26.20 -11.82 3.73
C GLN A 338 -27.16 -10.78 4.34
N THR A 339 -27.24 -9.62 3.69
CA THR A 339 -27.85 -8.40 4.23
C THR A 339 -29.39 -8.45 4.26
N THR A 340 -29.99 -8.92 5.36
CA THR A 340 -31.42 -8.65 5.69
C THR A 340 -31.52 -7.59 6.78
N ARG A 341 -32.63 -6.86 6.83
CA ARG A 341 -32.83 -5.79 7.84
C ARG A 341 -32.80 -6.34 9.26
N GLU A 342 -33.31 -7.55 9.46
CA GLU A 342 -33.30 -8.27 10.74
C GLU A 342 -31.87 -8.62 11.18
N ARG A 343 -31.10 -9.29 10.31
CA ARG A 343 -29.71 -9.69 10.61
C ARG A 343 -28.80 -8.49 10.84
N PHE A 344 -29.06 -7.39 10.12
CA PHE A 344 -28.41 -6.11 10.36
C PHE A 344 -28.72 -5.56 11.74
N GLY A 345 -30.00 -5.50 12.13
CA GLY A 345 -30.41 -5.02 13.45
C GLY A 345 -29.78 -5.83 14.57
N MET A 346 -29.80 -7.18 14.44
CA MET A 346 -29.16 -8.08 15.40
C MET A 346 -27.65 -7.82 15.53
N ALA A 347 -26.93 -7.79 14.40
CA ALA A 347 -25.49 -7.53 14.40
C ALA A 347 -25.15 -6.15 14.98
N GLN A 348 -25.97 -5.13 14.68
CA GLN A 348 -25.79 -3.79 15.20
C GLN A 348 -25.95 -3.76 16.72
N SER A 349 -27.00 -4.39 17.26
CA SER A 349 -27.22 -4.47 18.71
C SER A 349 -26.10 -5.25 19.42
N MET A 350 -25.61 -6.33 18.83
CA MET A 350 -24.49 -7.10 19.39
C MET A 350 -23.21 -6.26 19.46
N LEU A 351 -22.85 -5.57 18.37
CA LEU A 351 -21.66 -4.70 18.34
C LEU A 351 -21.79 -3.49 19.25
N GLN A 352 -22.98 -2.88 19.35
CA GLN A 352 -23.24 -1.78 20.27
C GLN A 352 -23.09 -2.23 21.73
N LYS A 353 -23.61 -3.41 22.08
CA LYS A 353 -23.42 -3.98 23.42
C LYS A 353 -21.95 -4.25 23.71
N ALA A 354 -21.24 -4.92 22.81
CA ALA A 354 -19.83 -5.22 22.98
C ALA A 354 -18.97 -3.94 23.11
N LEU A 355 -19.30 -2.88 22.36
CA LEU A 355 -18.63 -1.58 22.48
C LEU A 355 -19.00 -0.84 23.76
N ALA A 356 -20.18 -1.08 24.34
CA ALA A 356 -20.54 -0.52 25.65
C ALA A 356 -19.77 -1.21 26.79
N ASP A 357 -19.54 -2.53 26.66
CA ASP A 357 -18.73 -3.31 27.59
C ASP A 357 -17.23 -2.92 27.48
N GLU A 358 -16.76 -2.58 26.28
CA GLU A 358 -15.38 -2.13 26.02
C GLU A 358 -15.31 -0.85 25.15
N PRO A 359 -15.49 0.34 25.74
CA PRO A 359 -15.60 1.60 24.99
C PRO A 359 -14.38 1.98 24.13
N ASP A 360 -13.19 1.51 24.50
CA ASP A 360 -11.93 1.81 23.83
C ASP A 360 -11.52 0.75 22.79
N ASN A 361 -12.35 -0.29 22.57
CA ASN A 361 -12.06 -1.36 21.64
C ASN A 361 -12.31 -0.92 20.18
N LEU A 362 -11.22 -0.49 19.54
CA LEU A 362 -11.24 -0.01 18.16
C LEU A 362 -11.70 -1.07 17.14
N ASP A 363 -11.49 -2.36 17.39
CA ASP A 363 -11.86 -3.40 16.43
C ASP A 363 -13.39 -3.54 16.34
N ILE A 364 -14.07 -3.48 17.49
CA ILE A 364 -15.53 -3.46 17.56
C ILE A 364 -16.06 -2.17 16.92
N ALA A 365 -15.45 -1.02 17.22
CA ALA A 365 -15.86 0.27 16.66
C ALA A 365 -15.72 0.32 15.11
N VAL A 366 -14.66 -0.27 14.57
CA VAL A 366 -14.44 -0.41 13.11
C VAL A 366 -15.46 -1.36 12.48
N ALA A 367 -15.75 -2.49 13.12
CA ALA A 367 -16.78 -3.43 12.66
C ALA A 367 -18.17 -2.77 12.65
N LEU A 368 -18.52 -2.02 13.70
CA LEU A 368 -19.78 -1.28 13.79
C LEU A 368 -19.87 -0.21 12.72
N SER A 369 -18.81 0.57 12.49
CA SER A 369 -18.75 1.56 11.42
C SER A 369 -18.95 0.93 10.05
N SER A 370 -18.32 -0.21 9.79
CA SER A 370 -18.47 -0.97 8.54
C SER A 370 -19.89 -1.48 8.32
N LEU A 371 -20.52 -2.01 9.38
CA LEU A 371 -21.91 -2.43 9.35
C LEU A 371 -22.82 -1.23 9.10
N GLN A 372 -22.68 -0.15 9.85
CA GLN A 372 -23.51 1.04 9.70
C GLN A 372 -23.43 1.66 8.29
N LEU A 373 -22.25 1.70 7.68
CA LEU A 373 -22.09 2.12 6.27
C LEU A 373 -22.90 1.23 5.32
N ARG A 374 -22.97 -0.09 5.59
CA ARG A 374 -23.84 -0.99 4.84
C ARG A 374 -25.32 -0.62 5.01
N GLY A 375 -25.74 -0.23 6.22
CA GLY A 375 -27.10 0.24 6.48
C GLY A 375 -27.45 1.52 5.71
N ILE A 376 -26.51 2.46 5.58
CA ILE A 376 -26.67 3.66 4.74
C ILE A 376 -26.86 3.26 3.28
N GLN A 377 -26.02 2.37 2.75
CA GLN A 377 -26.13 1.90 1.36
C GLN A 377 -27.47 1.20 1.06
N MET A 378 -28.05 0.52 2.05
CA MET A 378 -29.34 -0.16 1.94
C MET A 378 -30.53 0.76 2.27
N ALA A 379 -30.30 2.07 2.49
CA ALA A 379 -31.31 3.05 2.85
C ALA A 379 -32.13 2.66 4.08
N TRP A 380 -31.47 2.12 5.11
CA TRP A 380 -32.12 1.72 6.37
C TRP A 380 -32.08 2.76 7.47
N PHE A 381 -31.34 3.85 7.25
CA PHE A 381 -31.35 5.06 8.08
C PHE A 381 -32.17 6.14 7.39
N SER A 382 -32.79 7.02 8.18
CA SER A 382 -33.28 8.30 7.65
C SER A 382 -32.13 9.17 7.13
N ALA A 383 -32.43 10.20 6.34
CA ALA A 383 -31.40 11.07 5.77
C ALA A 383 -30.54 11.73 6.86
N ASP A 384 -31.16 12.24 7.93
CA ASP A 384 -30.45 12.90 9.04
C ASP A 384 -29.59 11.92 9.85
N GLU A 385 -30.12 10.72 10.12
CA GLU A 385 -29.36 9.65 10.77
C GLU A 385 -28.17 9.21 9.93
N ALA A 386 -28.35 9.08 8.61
CA ALA A 386 -27.28 8.67 7.71
C ALA A 386 -26.11 9.66 7.74
N VAL A 387 -26.37 10.96 7.76
CA VAL A 387 -25.33 12.00 7.86
C VAL A 387 -24.57 11.88 9.18
N ALA A 388 -25.28 11.74 10.31
CA ALA A 388 -24.66 11.61 11.62
C ALA A 388 -23.82 10.31 11.75
N VAL A 389 -24.36 9.20 11.24
CA VAL A 389 -23.70 7.89 11.24
C VAL A 389 -22.45 7.92 10.36
N GLU A 390 -22.51 8.53 9.18
CA GLU A 390 -21.36 8.68 8.28
C GLU A 390 -20.24 9.51 8.92
N ALA A 391 -20.58 10.66 9.52
CA ALA A 391 -19.62 11.52 10.21
C ALA A 391 -18.93 10.80 11.37
N LYS A 392 -19.69 10.05 12.17
CA LYS A 392 -19.15 9.23 13.27
C LYS A 392 -18.23 8.12 12.74
N ALA A 393 -18.67 7.40 11.71
CA ALA A 393 -17.87 6.35 11.08
C ALA A 393 -16.53 6.90 10.56
N ASN A 394 -16.54 8.07 9.91
CA ASN A 394 -15.31 8.71 9.45
C ASN A 394 -14.33 9.00 10.61
N ALA A 395 -14.82 9.62 11.69
CA ALA A 395 -14.01 9.94 12.85
C ALA A 395 -13.40 8.68 13.50
N THR A 396 -14.21 7.63 13.68
CA THR A 396 -13.76 6.34 14.23
C THR A 396 -12.71 5.67 13.34
N LEU A 397 -12.94 5.63 12.02
CA LEU A 397 -12.00 4.99 11.10
C LEU A 397 -10.68 5.75 10.99
N GLN A 398 -10.69 7.09 11.03
CA GLN A 398 -9.48 7.89 11.08
C GLN A 398 -8.70 7.71 12.39
N GLN A 399 -9.40 7.60 13.52
CA GLN A 399 -8.76 7.25 14.80
C GLN A 399 -8.12 5.87 14.73
N ALA A 400 -8.85 4.86 14.24
CA ALA A 400 -8.35 3.51 14.09
C ALA A 400 -7.11 3.45 13.18
N LEU A 401 -7.11 4.20 12.07
CA LEU A 401 -5.99 4.26 11.14
C LEU A 401 -4.74 4.91 11.78
N ARG A 402 -4.91 5.90 12.66
CA ARG A 402 -3.80 6.49 13.41
C ARG A 402 -3.21 5.51 14.43
N SER A 403 -4.06 4.73 15.10
CA SER A 403 -3.64 3.78 16.13
C SER A 403 -3.11 2.45 15.58
N LYS A 404 -3.65 1.99 14.44
CA LYS A 404 -3.32 0.72 13.79
C LYS A 404 -3.10 0.93 12.29
N PRO A 405 -2.03 1.65 11.88
CA PRO A 405 -1.85 2.09 10.49
C PRO A 405 -1.63 0.97 9.48
N ASN A 406 -1.29 -0.25 9.94
CA ASN A 406 -1.00 -1.41 9.08
C ASN A 406 -2.07 -2.50 9.19
N SER A 407 -3.15 -2.25 9.93
CA SER A 407 -4.19 -3.25 10.16
C SER A 407 -5.06 -3.43 8.93
N ILE A 408 -5.06 -4.64 8.38
CA ILE A 408 -5.83 -4.98 7.18
C ILE A 408 -7.33 -4.67 7.38
N PRO A 409 -8.00 -5.10 8.47
CA PRO A 409 -9.41 -4.76 8.70
C PRO A 409 -9.70 -3.25 8.71
N VAL A 410 -8.80 -2.45 9.31
CA VAL A 410 -8.94 -0.98 9.39
C VAL A 410 -8.78 -0.36 8.00
N LEU A 411 -7.77 -0.78 7.24
CA LEU A 411 -7.53 -0.32 5.87
C LEU A 411 -8.69 -0.71 4.94
N GLU A 412 -9.22 -1.93 5.05
CA GLU A 412 -10.39 -2.39 4.29
C GLU A 412 -11.64 -1.56 4.62
N ALA A 413 -11.92 -1.33 5.90
CA ALA A 413 -13.06 -0.55 6.35
C ALA A 413 -12.96 0.90 5.87
N TYR A 414 -11.79 1.52 5.99
CA TYR A 414 -11.57 2.90 5.54
C TYR A 414 -11.59 3.01 4.01
N CYS A 415 -11.03 2.06 3.28
CA CYS A 415 -11.14 2.02 1.82
C CYS A 415 -12.60 1.94 1.36
N ARG A 416 -13.41 1.10 2.01
CA ARG A 416 -14.85 0.97 1.74
C ARG A 416 -15.61 2.26 2.05
N PHE A 417 -15.30 2.90 3.19
CA PHE A 417 -15.87 4.20 3.56
C PHE A 417 -15.60 5.26 2.48
N LEU A 418 -14.35 5.40 2.05
CA LEU A 418 -13.95 6.34 1.00
C LEU A 418 -14.68 6.04 -0.32
N SER A 419 -14.77 4.77 -0.71
CA SER A 419 -15.51 4.38 -1.92
C SER A 419 -17.01 4.67 -1.82
N ALA A 420 -17.63 4.47 -0.65
CA ALA A 420 -19.06 4.72 -0.44
C ALA A 420 -19.40 6.23 -0.43
N THR A 421 -18.44 7.06 -0.02
CA THR A 421 -18.58 8.53 0.06
C THR A 421 -18.01 9.25 -1.17
N ASN A 422 -17.76 8.52 -2.27
CA ASN A 422 -17.24 9.02 -3.55
C ASN A 422 -15.81 9.61 -3.51
N HIS A 423 -15.02 9.33 -2.47
CA HIS A 423 -13.59 9.67 -2.40
C HIS A 423 -12.73 8.60 -3.08
N PHE A 424 -12.93 8.44 -4.40
CA PHE A 424 -12.37 7.30 -5.14
C PHE A 424 -10.85 7.29 -5.19
N VAL A 425 -10.19 8.45 -5.31
CA VAL A 425 -8.73 8.52 -5.41
C VAL A 425 -8.08 8.08 -4.09
N GLU A 426 -8.55 8.61 -2.97
CA GLU A 426 -8.10 8.22 -1.63
C GLU A 426 -8.42 6.75 -1.33
N SER A 427 -9.57 6.27 -1.81
CA SER A 427 -9.95 4.85 -1.73
C SER A 427 -8.92 3.96 -2.44
N LEU A 428 -8.50 4.31 -3.67
CA LEU A 428 -7.47 3.55 -4.41
C LEU A 428 -6.16 3.44 -3.61
N VAL A 429 -5.70 4.54 -3.02
CA VAL A 429 -4.47 4.57 -2.20
C VAL A 429 -4.60 3.68 -0.97
N THR A 430 -5.73 3.78 -0.26
CA THR A 430 -5.98 3.01 0.95
C THR A 430 -6.09 1.51 0.67
N CYS A 431 -6.80 1.13 -0.40
CA CYS A 431 -6.89 -0.26 -0.82
C CYS A 431 -5.56 -0.82 -1.33
N ALA A 432 -4.74 -0.02 -2.04
CA ALA A 432 -3.41 -0.44 -2.45
C ALA A 432 -2.51 -0.73 -1.22
N LYS A 433 -2.67 0.05 -0.15
CA LYS A 433 -2.01 -0.23 1.13
C LYS A 433 -2.54 -1.50 1.81
N ALA A 434 -3.83 -1.81 1.71
CA ALA A 434 -4.34 -3.10 2.18
C ALA A 434 -3.69 -4.28 1.42
N LEU A 435 -3.55 -4.15 0.10
CA LEU A 435 -2.89 -5.16 -0.76
C LEU A 435 -1.40 -5.34 -0.45
N SER A 436 -0.73 -4.35 0.13
CA SER A 436 0.67 -4.50 0.55
C SER A 436 0.85 -5.32 1.83
N PHE A 437 -0.25 -5.68 2.52
CA PHE A 437 -0.24 -6.60 3.67
C PHE A 437 -0.96 -7.91 3.37
N ASP A 438 -1.87 -7.91 2.40
CA ASP A 438 -2.56 -9.09 1.87
C ASP A 438 -2.68 -8.99 0.34
N PRO A 439 -1.69 -9.51 -0.42
CA PRO A 439 -1.66 -9.40 -1.87
C PRO A 439 -2.79 -10.14 -2.61
N TRP A 440 -3.54 -10.97 -1.89
CA TRP A 440 -4.65 -11.77 -2.41
C TRP A 440 -5.99 -11.25 -1.91
N ASN A 441 -6.06 -10.00 -1.44
CA ASN A 441 -7.29 -9.40 -0.94
C ASN A 441 -8.27 -9.05 -2.08
N GLY A 442 -9.19 -9.96 -2.40
CA GLY A 442 -10.23 -9.70 -3.40
C GLY A 442 -11.13 -8.51 -3.07
N PRO A 443 -11.62 -8.33 -1.82
CA PRO A 443 -12.42 -7.15 -1.46
C PRO A 443 -11.71 -5.82 -1.76
N ALA A 444 -10.40 -5.72 -1.50
CA ALA A 444 -9.62 -4.54 -1.85
C ALA A 444 -9.49 -4.37 -3.37
N LEU A 445 -9.26 -5.45 -4.12
CA LEU A 445 -9.23 -5.42 -5.59
C LEU A 445 -10.57 -4.95 -6.18
N TYR A 446 -11.70 -5.37 -5.62
CA TYR A 446 -13.01 -4.87 -6.06
C TYR A 446 -13.20 -3.38 -5.85
N LEU A 447 -12.85 -2.88 -4.68
CA LEU A 447 -12.96 -1.45 -4.39
C LEU A 447 -12.01 -0.65 -5.29
N ILE A 448 -10.84 -1.18 -5.62
CA ILE A 448 -9.94 -0.61 -6.64
C ILE A 448 -10.63 -0.59 -8.01
N GLY A 449 -11.19 -1.71 -8.45
CA GLY A 449 -11.90 -1.81 -9.73
C GLY A 449 -13.11 -0.87 -9.81
N LEU A 450 -13.88 -0.74 -8.73
CA LEU A 450 -14.98 0.21 -8.63
C LEU A 450 -14.49 1.66 -8.70
N GLY A 451 -13.45 2.01 -7.94
CA GLY A 451 -12.83 3.33 -8.01
C GLY A 451 -12.35 3.65 -9.42
N GLN A 452 -11.71 2.69 -10.10
CA GLN A 452 -11.29 2.82 -11.49
C GLN A 452 -12.48 3.04 -12.44
N ILE A 453 -13.59 2.31 -12.31
CA ILE A 453 -14.84 2.57 -13.06
C ILE A 453 -15.29 4.02 -12.86
N HIS A 454 -15.41 4.44 -11.60
CA HIS A 454 -15.94 5.76 -11.26
C HIS A 454 -15.00 6.91 -11.68
N LEU A 455 -13.72 6.63 -11.89
CA LEU A 455 -12.76 7.56 -12.46
C LEU A 455 -12.72 7.51 -14.00
N GLY A 456 -13.47 6.62 -14.65
CA GLY A 456 -13.50 6.45 -16.11
C GLY A 456 -12.39 5.55 -16.67
N ARG A 457 -11.64 4.86 -15.81
CA ARG A 457 -10.51 3.97 -16.15
C ARG A 457 -11.00 2.53 -16.36
N PHE A 458 -11.81 2.31 -17.40
CA PHE A 458 -12.53 1.03 -17.58
C PHE A 458 -11.61 -0.16 -17.89
N ASP A 459 -10.54 0.03 -18.66
CA ASP A 459 -9.58 -1.04 -18.96
C ASP A 459 -8.81 -1.50 -17.72
N ASP A 460 -8.37 -0.54 -16.90
CA ASP A 460 -7.73 -0.83 -15.62
C ASP A 460 -8.71 -1.57 -14.69
N ALA A 461 -9.96 -1.12 -14.63
CA ALA A 461 -11.01 -1.79 -13.86
C ALA A 461 -11.19 -3.24 -14.29
N LEU A 462 -11.30 -3.50 -15.60
CA LEU A 462 -11.45 -4.85 -16.13
C LEU A 462 -10.24 -5.73 -15.81
N ALA A 463 -9.02 -5.19 -15.90
CA ALA A 463 -7.81 -5.91 -15.50
C ALA A 463 -7.81 -6.27 -14.01
N THR A 464 -8.21 -5.33 -13.15
CA THR A 464 -8.33 -5.54 -11.71
C THR A 464 -9.39 -6.59 -11.37
N PHE A 465 -10.58 -6.54 -12.00
CA PHE A 465 -11.63 -7.54 -11.76
C PHE A 465 -11.22 -8.93 -12.26
N ARG A 466 -10.48 -9.02 -13.38
CA ARG A 466 -9.89 -10.30 -13.84
C ARG A 466 -8.88 -10.84 -12.85
N GLN A 467 -8.12 -9.99 -12.17
CA GLN A 467 -7.22 -10.42 -11.11
C GLN A 467 -7.99 -10.93 -9.89
N ALA A 468 -9.02 -10.20 -9.45
CA ALA A 468 -9.89 -10.64 -8.36
C ALA A 468 -10.57 -11.99 -8.66
N ASP A 469 -11.04 -12.20 -9.90
CA ASP A 469 -11.63 -13.45 -10.34
C ASP A 469 -10.63 -14.63 -10.38
N ARG A 470 -9.36 -14.35 -10.72
CA ARG A 470 -8.28 -15.35 -10.69
C ARG A 470 -7.94 -15.77 -9.26
N TYR A 471 -8.01 -14.86 -8.30
CA TYR A 471 -7.75 -15.18 -6.90
C TYR A 471 -8.93 -15.85 -6.21
N ASP A 472 -10.15 -15.40 -6.51
CA ASP A 472 -11.38 -15.96 -5.96
C ASP A 472 -11.44 -15.92 -4.41
N THR A 473 -11.02 -14.80 -3.82
CA THR A 473 -10.82 -14.65 -2.37
C THR A 473 -11.64 -13.47 -1.80
N PRO A 474 -12.60 -13.71 -0.87
CA PRO A 474 -13.22 -14.99 -0.57
C PRO A 474 -14.18 -15.41 -1.69
N PRO A 475 -14.42 -16.73 -1.90
CA PRO A 475 -15.30 -17.22 -2.97
C PRO A 475 -16.74 -16.71 -2.88
N SER A 476 -17.23 -16.44 -1.67
CA SER A 476 -18.58 -15.91 -1.43
C SER A 476 -18.83 -14.53 -2.04
N SER A 477 -17.77 -13.75 -2.28
CA SER A 477 -17.86 -12.42 -2.88
C SER A 477 -17.68 -12.46 -4.41
N ARG A 478 -17.47 -13.64 -5.01
CA ARG A 478 -17.03 -13.76 -6.40
C ARG A 478 -17.96 -13.15 -7.44
N TRP A 479 -19.26 -13.22 -7.20
CA TRP A 479 -20.25 -12.58 -8.06
C TRP A 479 -19.99 -11.07 -8.22
N THR A 480 -19.48 -10.38 -7.19
CA THR A 480 -19.20 -8.94 -7.27
C THR A 480 -18.03 -8.61 -8.21
N TRP A 481 -16.99 -9.46 -8.26
CA TRP A 481 -15.88 -9.27 -9.22
C TRP A 481 -16.40 -9.40 -10.66
N LEU A 482 -17.20 -10.43 -10.91
CA LEU A 482 -17.78 -10.72 -12.24
C LEU A 482 -18.76 -9.63 -12.67
N LEU A 483 -19.61 -9.15 -11.75
CA LEU A 483 -20.50 -8.02 -11.98
C LEU A 483 -19.71 -6.76 -12.35
N GLY A 484 -18.62 -6.48 -11.63
CA GLY A 484 -17.71 -5.37 -11.91
C GLY A 484 -17.06 -5.48 -13.29
N ALA A 485 -16.57 -6.66 -13.67
CA ALA A 485 -16.00 -6.92 -14.99
C ALA A 485 -17.03 -6.71 -16.11
N GLY A 486 -18.25 -7.23 -15.94
CA GLY A 486 -19.36 -7.02 -16.87
C GLY A 486 -19.74 -5.55 -17.00
N TRP A 487 -19.80 -4.82 -15.88
CA TRP A 487 -20.11 -3.39 -15.88
C TRP A 487 -19.02 -2.55 -16.57
N ALA A 488 -17.75 -2.80 -16.27
CA ALA A 488 -16.63 -2.13 -16.95
C ALA A 488 -16.67 -2.36 -18.47
N THR A 489 -16.90 -3.60 -18.89
CA THR A 489 -17.00 -3.99 -20.31
C THR A 489 -18.18 -3.30 -21.01
N LEU A 490 -19.32 -3.21 -20.33
CA LEU A 490 -20.51 -2.52 -20.83
C LEU A 490 -20.30 -1.01 -20.97
N LEU A 491 -19.63 -0.38 -20.00
CA LEU A 491 -19.27 1.05 -20.05
C LEU A 491 -18.35 1.39 -21.22
N LYS A 492 -17.47 0.45 -21.62
CA LYS A 492 -16.65 0.56 -22.83
C LYS A 492 -17.43 0.46 -24.14
N GLY A 493 -18.72 0.12 -24.12
CA GLY A 493 -19.51 -0.10 -25.32
C GLY A 493 -19.62 -1.56 -25.77
N GLN A 494 -18.93 -2.48 -25.10
CA GLN A 494 -18.78 -3.87 -25.54
C GLN A 494 -19.91 -4.75 -24.95
N GLY A 495 -21.12 -4.63 -25.50
CA GLY A 495 -22.32 -5.33 -24.99
C GLY A 495 -22.19 -6.86 -25.00
N GLU A 496 -21.78 -7.43 -26.15
CA GLU A 496 -21.61 -8.89 -26.32
C GLU A 496 -20.56 -9.47 -25.36
N GLU A 497 -19.39 -8.81 -25.24
CA GLU A 497 -18.32 -9.26 -24.35
C GLU A 497 -18.72 -9.20 -22.86
N ALA A 498 -19.70 -8.36 -22.49
CA ALA A 498 -20.18 -8.25 -21.12
C ALA A 498 -21.11 -9.42 -20.71
N LEU A 499 -21.79 -10.07 -21.65
CA LEU A 499 -22.76 -11.14 -21.39
C LEU A 499 -22.17 -12.30 -20.56
N PRO A 500 -21.04 -12.94 -20.91
CA PRO A 500 -20.52 -14.06 -20.14
C PRO A 500 -20.13 -13.67 -18.71
N TRP A 501 -19.70 -12.42 -18.47
CA TRP A 501 -19.40 -11.94 -17.13
C TRP A 501 -20.67 -11.83 -16.27
N LEU A 502 -21.70 -11.19 -16.82
CA LEU A 502 -22.96 -10.95 -16.11
C LEU A 502 -23.72 -12.25 -15.85
N GLN A 503 -23.74 -13.18 -16.82
CA GLN A 503 -24.34 -14.50 -16.67
C GLN A 503 -23.65 -15.31 -15.57
N ARG A 504 -22.30 -15.34 -15.54
CA ARG A 504 -21.55 -16.03 -14.47
C ARG A 504 -21.77 -15.38 -13.11
N SER A 505 -21.91 -14.05 -13.05
CA SER A 505 -22.29 -13.35 -11.81
C SER A 505 -23.65 -13.80 -11.30
N ILE A 506 -24.67 -13.85 -12.17
CA ILE A 506 -26.03 -14.27 -11.84
C ILE A 506 -26.07 -15.75 -11.43
N ALA A 507 -25.27 -16.60 -12.08
CA ALA A 507 -25.17 -18.01 -11.73
C ALA A 507 -24.65 -18.26 -10.31
N ILE A 508 -23.80 -17.37 -9.78
CA ILE A 508 -23.32 -17.42 -8.39
C ILE A 508 -24.36 -16.80 -7.43
N THR A 509 -24.98 -15.69 -7.82
CA THR A 509 -26.00 -15.02 -7.00
C THR A 509 -27.10 -14.44 -7.88
N SER A 510 -28.20 -15.19 -7.98
CA SER A 510 -29.37 -14.82 -8.80
C SER A 510 -30.22 -13.71 -8.18
N ALA A 511 -30.05 -13.39 -6.90
CA ALA A 511 -30.90 -12.45 -6.16
C ALA A 511 -30.57 -10.96 -6.38
N SER A 512 -29.66 -10.62 -7.29
CA SER A 512 -29.22 -9.23 -7.48
C SER A 512 -29.93 -8.57 -8.66
N GLY A 513 -30.97 -7.78 -8.39
CA GLY A 513 -31.72 -7.05 -9.43
C GLY A 513 -30.80 -6.16 -10.31
N ARG A 514 -29.73 -5.59 -9.75
CA ARG A 514 -28.74 -4.82 -10.50
C ARG A 514 -28.02 -5.66 -11.57
N SER A 515 -27.76 -6.94 -11.30
CA SER A 515 -27.10 -7.83 -12.26
C SER A 515 -27.97 -8.09 -13.48
N HIS A 516 -29.27 -8.31 -13.25
CA HIS A 516 -30.27 -8.46 -14.31
C HIS A 516 -30.44 -7.19 -15.15
N MET A 517 -30.41 -6.00 -14.54
CA MET A 517 -30.48 -4.74 -15.29
C MET A 517 -29.24 -4.48 -16.15
N LEU A 518 -28.05 -4.79 -15.64
CA LEU A 518 -26.82 -4.71 -16.44
C LEU A 518 -26.84 -5.75 -17.58
N LEU A 519 -27.38 -6.94 -17.33
CA LEU A 519 -27.59 -7.96 -18.37
C LEU A 519 -28.56 -7.46 -19.44
N ALA A 520 -29.67 -6.82 -19.06
CA ALA A 520 -30.63 -6.22 -19.98
C ALA A 520 -29.96 -5.18 -20.89
N ALA A 521 -29.17 -4.28 -20.32
CA ALA A 521 -28.42 -3.28 -21.09
C ALA A 521 -27.38 -3.91 -22.05
N ALA A 522 -26.72 -4.99 -21.62
CA ALA A 522 -25.79 -5.74 -22.46
C ALA A 522 -26.50 -6.44 -23.63
N LEU A 523 -27.62 -7.13 -23.35
CA LEU A 523 -28.46 -7.80 -24.35
C LEU A 523 -29.06 -6.81 -25.35
N TYR A 524 -29.53 -5.65 -24.89
CA TYR A 524 -30.06 -4.61 -25.77
C TYR A 524 -29.01 -4.13 -26.77
N ARG A 525 -27.78 -3.89 -26.30
CA ARG A 525 -26.65 -3.48 -27.15
C ARG A 525 -26.14 -4.58 -28.08
N ALA A 526 -26.33 -5.83 -27.70
CA ALA A 526 -26.11 -7.00 -28.54
C ALA A 526 -27.24 -7.21 -29.58
N GLY A 527 -28.30 -6.38 -29.57
CA GLY A 527 -29.45 -6.51 -30.47
C GLY A 527 -30.49 -7.56 -30.04
N ARG A 528 -30.30 -8.20 -28.89
CA ARG A 528 -31.16 -9.26 -28.33
C ARG A 528 -32.30 -8.65 -27.49
N LYS A 529 -33.19 -7.90 -28.16
CA LYS A 529 -34.19 -7.03 -27.51
C LYS A 529 -35.21 -7.78 -26.64
N GLU A 530 -35.73 -8.92 -27.10
CA GLU A 530 -36.70 -9.71 -26.32
C GLU A 530 -36.09 -10.25 -25.02
N GLU A 531 -34.86 -10.75 -25.10
CA GLU A 531 -34.13 -11.21 -23.91
C GLU A 531 -33.76 -10.05 -22.98
N ALA A 532 -33.44 -8.88 -23.54
CA ALA A 532 -33.21 -7.67 -22.75
C ALA A 532 -34.44 -7.27 -21.93
N LYS A 533 -35.64 -7.36 -22.52
CA LYS A 533 -36.90 -7.11 -21.84
C LYS A 533 -37.17 -8.12 -20.73
N ALA A 534 -37.00 -9.42 -21.00
CA ALA A 534 -37.13 -10.44 -19.96
C ALA A 534 -36.14 -10.20 -18.80
N ALA A 535 -34.92 -9.78 -19.10
CA ALA A 535 -33.91 -9.47 -18.09
C ALA A 535 -34.28 -8.22 -17.26
N ILE A 536 -34.87 -7.16 -17.86
CA ILE A 536 -35.30 -5.99 -17.08
C ILE A 536 -36.48 -6.32 -16.16
N GLU A 537 -37.44 -7.12 -16.64
CA GLU A 537 -38.59 -7.57 -15.86
C GLU A 537 -38.16 -8.35 -14.62
N GLU A 538 -37.21 -9.28 -14.77
CA GLU A 538 -36.64 -10.00 -13.63
C GLU A 538 -35.87 -9.07 -12.68
N GLY A 539 -35.12 -8.11 -13.23
CA GLY A 539 -34.44 -7.08 -12.43
C GLY A 539 -35.40 -6.24 -11.58
N LEU A 540 -36.56 -5.88 -12.14
CA LEU A 540 -37.63 -5.13 -11.45
C LEU A 540 -38.36 -6.00 -10.43
N ARG A 541 -38.56 -7.30 -10.71
CA ARG A 541 -39.13 -8.25 -9.74
C ARG A 541 -38.24 -8.38 -8.49
N LEU A 542 -36.91 -8.42 -8.68
CA LEU A 542 -35.93 -8.51 -7.60
C LEU A 542 -35.68 -7.18 -6.88
N ARG A 543 -35.86 -6.05 -7.57
CA ARG A 543 -35.73 -4.71 -6.99
C ARG A 543 -36.91 -3.81 -7.41
N PRO A 544 -38.09 -3.96 -6.78
CA PRO A 544 -39.26 -3.15 -7.08
C PRO A 544 -38.99 -1.65 -6.87
N GLY A 545 -39.67 -0.80 -7.65
CA GLY A 545 -39.51 0.66 -7.58
C GLY A 545 -38.19 1.17 -8.16
N THR A 546 -37.46 0.35 -8.93
CA THR A 546 -36.29 0.81 -9.68
C THR A 546 -36.71 1.60 -10.91
N THR A 547 -36.12 2.78 -11.10
CA THR A 547 -36.46 3.71 -12.19
C THR A 547 -35.19 4.40 -12.67
N ARG A 548 -35.24 5.10 -13.81
CA ARG A 548 -34.08 5.85 -14.35
C ARG A 548 -33.42 6.74 -13.29
N LEU A 549 -34.22 7.34 -12.40
CA LEU A 549 -33.75 8.27 -11.37
C LEU A 549 -32.88 7.61 -10.30
N ASN A 550 -33.12 6.35 -9.94
CA ASN A 550 -32.41 5.66 -8.86
C ASN A 550 -31.35 4.65 -9.34
N VAL A 551 -31.23 4.43 -10.65
CA VAL A 551 -30.10 3.71 -11.27
C VAL A 551 -29.05 4.64 -11.88
N SER A 552 -29.33 5.94 -11.90
CA SER A 552 -28.42 6.96 -12.41
C SER A 552 -27.11 7.01 -11.60
N PRO A 553 -26.02 7.52 -12.20
CA PRO A 553 -24.73 7.68 -11.54
C PRO A 553 -24.81 8.42 -10.19
N PRO A 554 -23.87 8.18 -9.26
CA PRO A 554 -23.79 8.96 -8.03
C PRO A 554 -23.71 10.46 -8.32
N LYS A 555 -24.56 11.26 -7.67
CA LYS A 555 -24.67 12.72 -7.89
C LYS A 555 -23.36 13.49 -7.70
N GLY A 556 -22.40 12.94 -6.95
CA GLY A 556 -21.09 13.56 -6.68
C GLY A 556 -19.96 13.14 -7.63
N ASN A 557 -20.20 12.25 -8.59
CA ASN A 557 -19.15 11.83 -9.50
C ASN A 557 -18.90 12.90 -10.57
N THR A 558 -17.64 13.32 -10.74
CA THR A 558 -17.23 14.40 -11.67
C THR A 558 -16.48 13.88 -12.91
N SER A 559 -16.29 12.57 -13.08
CA SER A 559 -15.58 12.02 -14.23
C SER A 559 -16.45 12.10 -15.49
N PRO A 560 -16.08 12.90 -16.51
CA PRO A 560 -16.90 13.06 -17.71
C PRO A 560 -17.02 11.74 -18.48
N VAL A 561 -15.93 10.96 -18.53
CA VAL A 561 -15.88 9.65 -19.20
C VAL A 561 -16.86 8.67 -18.55
N PHE A 562 -16.89 8.61 -17.22
CA PHE A 562 -17.82 7.76 -16.49
C PHE A 562 -19.27 8.20 -16.65
N LEU A 563 -19.55 9.51 -16.54
CA LEU A 563 -20.89 10.05 -16.64
C LEU A 563 -21.49 9.79 -18.03
N GLU A 564 -20.73 10.08 -19.09
CA GLU A 564 -21.18 9.88 -20.47
C GLU A 564 -21.45 8.40 -20.76
N ALA A 565 -20.51 7.51 -20.38
CA ALA A 565 -20.68 6.07 -20.54
C ALA A 565 -21.90 5.54 -19.77
N SER A 566 -22.10 6.03 -18.54
CA SER A 566 -23.22 5.60 -17.70
C SER A 566 -24.57 6.05 -18.24
N VAL A 567 -24.68 7.27 -18.79
CA VAL A 567 -25.90 7.74 -19.46
C VAL A 567 -26.28 6.78 -20.59
N ARG A 568 -25.32 6.38 -21.42
CA ARG A 568 -25.59 5.41 -22.49
C ARG A 568 -26.01 4.05 -21.97
N VAL A 569 -25.47 3.60 -20.84
CA VAL A 569 -25.84 2.30 -20.24
C VAL A 569 -27.25 2.35 -19.66
N VAL A 570 -27.58 3.41 -18.92
CA VAL A 570 -28.92 3.63 -18.36
C VAL A 570 -29.95 3.77 -19.48
N GLN A 571 -29.62 4.47 -20.57
CA GLN A 571 -30.51 4.55 -21.73
C GLN A 571 -30.82 3.17 -22.30
N SER A 572 -29.82 2.29 -22.45
CA SER A 572 -30.06 0.91 -22.89
C SER A 572 -30.97 0.11 -21.93
N MET A 573 -30.98 0.43 -20.63
CA MET A 573 -31.94 -0.16 -19.68
C MET A 573 -33.35 0.37 -19.89
N VAL A 574 -33.50 1.68 -20.10
CA VAL A 574 -34.79 2.33 -20.40
C VAL A 574 -35.37 1.78 -21.70
N ASP A 575 -34.55 1.66 -22.74
CA ASP A 575 -34.97 1.11 -24.03
C ASP A 575 -35.34 -0.39 -23.94
N ALA A 576 -34.81 -1.10 -22.93
CA ALA A 576 -35.18 -2.48 -22.61
C ALA A 576 -36.45 -2.59 -21.75
N GLY A 577 -37.00 -1.48 -21.24
CA GLY A 577 -38.24 -1.43 -20.46
C GLY A 577 -38.09 -0.95 -19.01
N LEU A 578 -36.96 -0.35 -18.62
CA LEU A 578 -36.83 0.28 -17.31
C LEU A 578 -37.72 1.53 -17.23
N PRO A 579 -38.55 1.68 -16.17
CA PRO A 579 -39.39 2.88 -15.99
C PRO A 579 -38.57 4.17 -15.91
N GLU A 580 -39.08 5.25 -16.51
CA GLU A 580 -38.43 6.56 -16.41
C GLU A 580 -38.62 7.24 -15.05
N GLN A 581 -39.79 7.06 -14.42
CA GLN A 581 -40.17 7.69 -13.16
C GLN A 581 -40.38 6.69 -12.05
#